data_AF-A0A1B6QHC5-F1
#
_entry.id   AF-A0A1B6QHC5-F1
#
_cell.length_a   1.000
_cell.length_b   1.000
_cell.length_c   1.000
_cell.angle_alpha   90.00
_cell.angle_beta   90.00
_cell.angle_gamma   90.00
#
_symmetry.space_group_name_H-M   'P 1'
#
loop_
_entity.id
_entity.type
_entity.pdbx_description
1 polymer ?
#
loop_
_entity_poly.entity_id
_entity_poly.type
_entity_poly.pdbx_seq_one_letter_code
_entity_poly.pdbx_strand_id
1 'polypeptide(L)'
;MPPASDSWVMENVVEPALQELSANQLDQPVSQEVFFQEFRKFLGIMALRLQQHPVIVAHTENTFDGSGIRRLLSNKFELDKLLDSVWRDVPKEHKDKTSKEYLRIALDRIADSASLPPFGAVDQVDAVVNEAFKMAKADEMKAVDEAEFKKLLTEILGAIMLQLDGNPIGVSTNTVVHEPMSTSSALLSPTPLSPMVSSPSE
;
A
#
# COMPACT_ATOMS: atom_id res chain seq x y z
N MET A 1 15.40 4.26 -10.11
CA MET A 1 15.17 5.71 -9.90
C MET A 1 14.08 5.83 -8.85
N PRO A 2 14.25 6.64 -7.80
CA PRO A 2 13.21 6.79 -6.79
C PRO A 2 11.96 7.46 -7.41
N PRO A 3 10.75 7.16 -6.90
CA PRO A 3 9.53 7.83 -7.34
C PRO A 3 9.63 9.32 -7.09
N ALA A 4 9.35 10.13 -8.11
CA ALA A 4 9.34 11.59 -7.97
C ALA A 4 8.21 12.07 -7.04
N SER A 5 7.16 11.28 -6.82
CA SER A 5 6.05 11.60 -5.92
C SER A 5 6.34 11.32 -4.45
N ASP A 6 7.46 10.69 -4.11
CA ASP A 6 7.85 10.46 -2.72
C ASP A 6 8.23 11.79 -2.05
N SER A 7 7.70 12.05 -0.85
CA SER A 7 7.89 13.32 -0.14
C SER A 7 9.36 13.63 0.11
N TRP A 8 10.16 12.64 0.50
CA TRP A 8 11.58 12.86 0.76
C TRP A 8 12.30 13.24 -0.54
N VAL A 9 12.00 12.57 -1.64
CA VAL A 9 12.58 12.86 -2.97
C VAL A 9 12.19 14.26 -3.42
N MET A 10 10.93 14.64 -3.23
CA MET A 10 10.46 15.99 -3.56
C MET A 10 11.22 17.06 -2.77
N GLU A 11 11.25 16.94 -1.45
CA GLU A 11 11.81 17.96 -0.54
C GLU A 11 13.34 18.06 -0.63
N ASN A 12 14.04 16.95 -0.88
CA ASN A 12 15.52 16.90 -0.79
C ASN A 12 16.22 16.89 -2.15
N VAL A 13 15.52 16.46 -3.21
CA VAL A 13 16.10 16.31 -4.55
C VAL A 13 15.44 17.25 -5.55
N VAL A 14 14.12 17.19 -5.72
CA VAL A 14 13.41 17.88 -6.80
C VAL A 14 13.28 19.38 -6.53
N GLU A 15 12.70 19.78 -5.39
CA GLU A 15 12.50 21.19 -5.05
C GLU A 15 13.81 21.97 -4.94
N PRO A 16 14.86 21.45 -4.26
CA PRO A 16 16.13 22.16 -4.20
C PRO A 16 16.81 22.27 -5.56
N ALA A 17 16.69 21.25 -6.42
CA ALA A 17 17.20 21.33 -7.79
C ALA A 17 16.45 22.39 -8.61
N LEU A 18 15.15 22.57 -8.38
CA LEU A 18 14.34 23.59 -9.04
C LEU A 18 14.68 24.99 -8.55
N GLN A 19 14.98 25.17 -7.26
CA GLN A 19 15.40 26.46 -6.68
C GLN A 19 16.78 26.92 -7.18
N GLU A 20 17.66 25.97 -7.51
CA GLU A 20 18.96 26.25 -8.12
C GLU A 20 18.85 26.61 -9.61
N LEU A 21 17.74 26.26 -10.27
CA LEU A 21 17.37 26.89 -11.53
C LEU A 21 16.82 28.28 -11.20
N SER A 22 17.24 29.28 -11.95
CA SER A 22 16.86 30.67 -11.71
C SER A 22 15.32 30.82 -11.62
N ALA A 23 14.78 31.02 -10.42
CA ALA A 23 13.34 31.09 -10.16
C ALA A 23 12.60 32.16 -10.99
N ASN A 24 13.34 33.15 -11.50
CA ASN A 24 12.81 34.25 -12.32
C ASN A 24 12.53 33.86 -13.80
N GLN A 25 12.80 32.63 -14.23
CA GLN A 25 12.68 32.21 -15.64
C GLN A 25 11.60 31.14 -15.92
N LEU A 26 10.96 30.58 -14.89
CA LEU A 26 9.99 29.48 -15.08
C LEU A 26 8.68 29.94 -15.75
N ASP A 27 8.30 31.21 -15.60
CA ASP A 27 7.06 31.78 -16.15
C ASP A 27 7.25 32.47 -17.52
N GLN A 28 8.47 32.47 -18.06
CA GLN A 28 8.79 33.16 -19.32
C GLN A 28 8.85 32.16 -20.48
N PRO A 29 8.22 32.44 -21.63
CA PRO A 29 8.36 31.59 -22.81
C PRO A 29 9.82 31.62 -23.29
N VAL A 30 10.46 30.45 -23.28
CA VAL A 30 11.83 30.24 -23.73
C VAL A 30 11.86 29.47 -25.05
N SER A 31 12.97 29.60 -25.79
CA SER A 31 13.20 28.74 -26.95
C SER A 31 13.43 27.28 -26.50
N GLN A 32 13.19 26.34 -27.41
CA GLN A 32 13.41 24.91 -27.14
C GLN A 32 14.86 24.61 -26.72
N GLU A 33 15.84 25.30 -27.31
CA GLU A 33 17.27 25.12 -26.98
C GLU A 33 17.57 25.55 -25.54
N VAL A 34 17.04 26.70 -25.12
CA VAL A 34 17.19 27.22 -23.76
C VAL A 34 16.49 26.30 -22.75
N PHE A 35 15.29 25.81 -23.06
CA PHE A 35 14.61 24.82 -22.23
C PHE A 35 15.44 23.56 -22.03
N PHE A 36 16.00 23.03 -23.12
CA PHE A 36 16.79 21.79 -23.06
C PHE A 36 18.08 21.96 -22.26
N GLN A 37 18.73 23.13 -22.37
CA GLN A 37 19.91 23.47 -21.59
C GLN A 37 19.60 23.54 -20.09
N GLU A 38 18.53 24.25 -19.69
CA GLU A 38 18.12 24.34 -18.29
C GLU A 38 17.62 22.98 -17.75
N PHE A 39 16.89 22.21 -18.56
CA PHE A 39 16.46 20.86 -18.18
C PHE A 39 17.65 19.91 -17.95
N ARG A 40 18.69 19.97 -18.78
CA ARG A 40 19.93 19.20 -18.54
C ARG A 40 20.62 19.63 -17.25
N LYS A 41 20.67 20.94 -16.98
CA LYS A 41 21.23 21.47 -15.72
C LYS A 41 20.45 20.95 -14.52
N PHE A 42 19.11 20.99 -14.59
CA PHE A 42 18.22 20.45 -13.56
C PHE A 42 18.48 18.96 -13.29
N LEU A 43 18.52 18.13 -14.34
CA LEU A 43 18.83 16.71 -14.21
C LEU A 43 20.23 16.48 -13.62
N GLY A 44 21.21 17.31 -13.98
CA GLY A 44 22.56 17.28 -13.41
C GLY A 44 22.57 17.56 -11.91
N ILE A 45 21.81 18.57 -11.47
CA ILE A 45 21.68 18.91 -10.04
C ILE A 45 20.96 17.79 -9.29
N MET A 46 19.87 17.25 -9.83
CA MET A 46 19.18 16.10 -9.25
C MET A 46 20.11 14.88 -9.12
N ALA A 47 20.89 14.58 -10.14
CA ALA A 47 21.86 13.48 -10.11
C ALA A 47 22.93 13.69 -9.03
N LEU A 48 23.47 14.91 -8.92
CA LEU A 48 24.42 15.27 -7.87
C LEU A 48 23.81 15.11 -6.47
N ARG A 49 22.56 15.55 -6.29
CA ARG A 49 21.86 15.43 -5.00
C ARG A 49 21.60 13.99 -4.61
N LEU A 50 21.19 13.14 -5.56
CA LEU A 50 21.05 11.70 -5.33
C LEU A 50 22.39 11.00 -5.07
N GLN A 51 23.49 11.52 -5.61
CA GLN A 51 24.83 11.02 -5.31
C GLN A 51 25.27 11.39 -3.88
N GLN A 52 24.94 12.61 -3.44
CA GLN A 52 25.23 13.11 -2.10
C GLN A 52 24.34 12.49 -1.02
N HIS A 53 23.09 12.19 -1.38
CA HIS A 53 22.08 11.59 -0.50
C HIS A 53 21.53 10.33 -1.18
N PRO A 54 22.22 9.19 -1.04
CA PRO A 54 21.79 7.93 -1.65
C PRO A 54 20.40 7.53 -1.15
N VAL A 55 19.55 7.11 -2.09
CA VAL A 55 18.17 6.68 -1.79
C VAL A 55 18.06 5.19 -2.08
N ILE A 56 17.57 4.42 -1.11
CA ILE A 56 17.25 3.02 -1.30
C ILE A 56 15.81 2.94 -1.83
N VAL A 57 15.64 2.24 -2.94
CA VAL A 57 14.33 2.04 -3.57
C VAL A 57 13.98 0.57 -3.52
N ALA A 58 12.86 0.24 -2.89
CA ALA A 58 12.25 -1.07 -2.96
C ALA A 58 11.45 -1.17 -4.25
N HIS A 59 11.72 -2.21 -5.02
CA HIS A 59 11.01 -2.56 -6.24
C HIS A 59 10.16 -3.79 -5.95
N THR A 60 8.84 -3.65 -6.07
CA THR A 60 7.88 -4.72 -5.82
C THR A 60 7.10 -4.99 -7.10
N GLU A 61 7.08 -6.26 -7.52
CA GLU A 61 6.26 -6.73 -8.63
C GLU A 61 5.30 -7.80 -8.12
N ASN A 62 4.00 -7.53 -8.25
CA ASN A 62 2.94 -8.44 -7.87
C ASN A 62 2.18 -8.87 -9.13
N THR A 63 1.78 -10.14 -9.16
CA THR A 63 0.87 -10.65 -10.20
C THR A 63 -0.33 -11.29 -9.52
N PHE A 64 -1.53 -10.86 -9.91
CA PHE A 64 -2.80 -11.39 -9.45
C PHE A 64 -3.40 -12.25 -10.58
N ASP A 65 -3.23 -13.56 -10.46
CA ASP A 65 -3.61 -14.56 -11.47
C ASP A 65 -4.71 -15.53 -11.00
N GLY A 66 -5.27 -15.29 -9.80
CA GLY A 66 -6.28 -16.15 -9.19
C GLY A 66 -5.74 -17.43 -8.56
N SER A 67 -4.43 -17.71 -8.62
CA SER A 67 -3.83 -18.91 -8.03
C SER A 67 -4.00 -18.99 -6.51
N GLY A 68 -3.89 -17.86 -5.81
CA GLY A 68 -4.13 -17.76 -4.36
C GLY A 68 -5.56 -18.14 -3.99
N ILE A 69 -6.55 -17.67 -4.76
CA ILE A 69 -7.95 -18.03 -4.60
C ILE A 69 -8.15 -19.51 -4.92
N ARG A 70 -7.59 -20.01 -6.03
CA ARG A 70 -7.67 -21.43 -6.41
C ARG A 70 -7.15 -22.34 -5.29
N ARG A 71 -6.01 -21.98 -4.69
CA ARG A 71 -5.42 -22.70 -3.55
C ARG A 71 -6.36 -22.69 -2.35
N LEU A 72 -6.95 -21.53 -2.02
CA LEU A 72 -7.90 -21.39 -0.91
C LEU A 72 -9.17 -22.24 -1.15
N LEU A 73 -9.78 -22.15 -2.34
CA LEU A 73 -10.97 -22.91 -2.71
C LEU A 73 -10.74 -24.42 -2.78
N SER A 74 -9.50 -24.86 -3.04
CA SER A 74 -9.14 -26.28 -3.09
C SER A 74 -9.06 -26.93 -1.70
N ASN A 75 -8.92 -26.13 -0.63
CA ASN A 75 -8.88 -26.62 0.75
C ASN A 75 -10.15 -26.23 1.50
N LYS A 76 -11.16 -27.10 1.42
CA LYS A 76 -12.47 -26.87 2.05
C LYS A 76 -12.38 -26.58 3.55
N PHE A 77 -11.50 -27.26 4.29
CA PHE A 77 -11.39 -27.08 5.73
C PHE A 77 -10.86 -25.68 6.10
N GLU A 78 -9.79 -25.23 5.44
CA GLU A 78 -9.25 -23.88 5.67
C GLU A 78 -10.23 -22.80 5.21
N LEU A 79 -10.91 -23.02 4.07
CA LEU A 79 -11.96 -22.13 3.59
C LEU A 79 -13.10 -22.01 4.61
N ASP A 80 -13.68 -23.13 5.04
CA ASP A 80 -14.80 -23.15 5.99
C ASP A 80 -14.41 -22.45 7.31
N LYS A 81 -13.22 -22.77 7.85
CA LYS A 81 -12.69 -22.12 9.07
C LYS A 81 -12.49 -20.62 8.92
N LEU A 82 -11.98 -20.17 7.77
CA LEU A 82 -11.78 -18.75 7.47
C LEU A 82 -13.13 -18.03 7.38
N LEU A 83 -14.09 -18.62 6.65
CA LEU A 83 -15.44 -18.10 6.49
C LEU A 83 -16.19 -18.01 7.84
N ASP A 84 -16.01 -19.01 8.73
CA ASP A 84 -16.51 -18.97 10.11
C ASP A 84 -15.93 -17.80 10.90
N SER A 85 -14.63 -17.54 10.77
CA SER A 85 -13.98 -16.40 11.44
C SER A 85 -14.55 -15.08 10.93
N VAL A 86 -14.58 -14.90 9.61
CA VAL A 86 -15.08 -13.68 8.96
C VAL A 86 -16.53 -13.41 9.37
N TRP A 87 -17.39 -14.43 9.38
CA TRP A 87 -18.77 -14.28 9.83
C TRP A 87 -18.91 -13.77 11.27
N ARG A 88 -18.02 -14.21 12.17
CA ARG A 88 -17.99 -13.73 13.57
C ARG A 88 -17.42 -12.33 13.70
N ASP A 89 -16.41 -12.01 12.89
CA ASP A 89 -15.61 -10.78 13.00
C ASP A 89 -16.27 -9.58 12.30
N VAL A 90 -17.14 -9.80 11.32
CA VAL A 90 -17.84 -8.70 10.64
C VAL A 90 -18.99 -8.18 11.53
N PRO A 91 -18.98 -6.89 11.94
CA PRO A 91 -19.96 -6.33 12.87
C PRO A 91 -21.42 -6.51 12.43
N LYS A 92 -22.28 -6.84 13.39
CA LYS A 92 -23.72 -7.03 13.13
C LYS A 92 -24.41 -5.74 12.72
N GLU A 93 -23.94 -4.56 13.15
CA GLU A 93 -24.46 -3.26 12.70
C GLU A 93 -24.24 -3.02 11.19
N HIS A 94 -23.45 -3.86 10.51
CA HIS A 94 -23.25 -3.80 9.06
C HIS A 94 -24.16 -4.76 8.29
N LYS A 95 -24.94 -5.60 8.98
CA LYS A 95 -25.98 -6.43 8.35
C LYS A 95 -27.18 -5.61 7.87
N ASP A 96 -27.32 -4.38 8.37
CA ASP A 96 -28.32 -3.40 7.95
C ASP A 96 -27.79 -2.41 6.88
N LYS A 97 -26.48 -2.46 6.56
CA LYS A 97 -25.90 -1.74 5.41
C LYS A 97 -26.23 -2.48 4.11
N THR A 98 -26.09 -1.80 2.96
CA THR A 98 -26.25 -2.45 1.65
C THR A 98 -25.41 -3.74 1.59
N SER A 99 -26.01 -4.85 1.12
CA SER A 99 -25.40 -6.19 1.08
C SER A 99 -23.99 -6.17 0.48
N LYS A 100 -23.76 -5.31 -0.52
CA LYS A 100 -22.49 -5.12 -1.19
C LYS A 100 -21.36 -4.59 -0.29
N GLU A 101 -21.64 -3.59 0.55
CA GLU A 101 -20.64 -3.02 1.46
C GLU A 101 -20.22 -4.02 2.54
N TYR A 102 -21.20 -4.75 3.09
CA TYR A 102 -20.96 -5.82 4.04
C TYR A 102 -20.06 -6.92 3.45
N LEU A 103 -20.35 -7.35 2.22
CA LEU A 103 -19.56 -8.37 1.53
C LEU A 103 -18.17 -7.89 1.11
N ARG A 104 -17.98 -6.59 0.80
CA ARG A 104 -16.65 -6.02 0.55
C ARG A 104 -15.78 -6.08 1.80
N ILE A 105 -16.33 -5.67 2.95
CA ILE A 105 -15.62 -5.77 4.24
C ILE A 105 -15.24 -7.22 4.51
N ALA A 106 -16.13 -8.18 4.24
CA ALA A 106 -15.84 -9.59 4.37
C ALA A 106 -14.74 -10.08 3.40
N LEU A 107 -14.77 -9.61 2.16
CA LEU A 107 -13.77 -9.93 1.14
C LEU A 107 -12.39 -9.39 1.51
N ASP A 108 -12.31 -8.18 2.08
CA ASP A 108 -11.05 -7.61 2.57
C ASP A 108 -10.44 -8.44 3.70
N ARG A 109 -11.26 -9.05 4.56
CA ARG A 109 -10.78 -9.94 5.64
C ARG A 109 -10.16 -11.24 5.11
N ILE A 110 -10.52 -11.67 3.90
CA ILE A 110 -9.96 -12.88 3.27
C ILE A 110 -8.92 -12.57 2.19
N ALA A 111 -8.71 -11.31 1.84
CA ALA A 111 -7.83 -10.87 0.76
C ALA A 111 -6.41 -11.45 0.89
N ASP A 112 -5.81 -11.36 2.08
CA ASP A 112 -4.47 -11.92 2.35
C ASP A 112 -4.41 -13.44 2.10
N SER A 113 -5.43 -14.17 2.54
CA SER A 113 -5.53 -15.62 2.34
C SER A 113 -5.75 -16.01 0.88
N ALA A 114 -6.43 -15.14 0.13
CA ALA A 114 -6.72 -15.26 -1.29
C ALA A 114 -5.60 -14.70 -2.20
N SER A 115 -4.54 -14.11 -1.62
CA SER A 115 -3.48 -13.40 -2.35
C SER A 115 -4.02 -12.25 -3.22
N LEU A 116 -5.05 -11.58 -2.73
CA LEU A 116 -5.62 -10.37 -3.31
C LEU A 116 -5.12 -9.14 -2.55
N PRO A 117 -4.99 -7.97 -3.22
CA PRO A 117 -4.77 -6.73 -2.51
C PRO A 117 -6.06 -6.32 -1.77
N PRO A 118 -5.96 -5.49 -0.71
CA PRO A 118 -7.13 -4.85 -0.13
C PRO A 118 -7.90 -4.06 -1.19
N PHE A 119 -9.23 -4.02 -1.09
CA PHE A 119 -10.06 -3.24 -2.01
C PHE A 119 -9.69 -1.75 -1.96
N GLY A 120 -9.52 -1.13 -3.12
CA GLY A 120 -9.06 0.26 -3.27
C GLY A 120 -7.54 0.42 -3.42
N ALA A 121 -6.76 -0.65 -3.27
CA ALA A 121 -5.31 -0.56 -3.45
C ALA A 121 -4.87 -0.70 -4.92
N VAL A 122 -5.65 -1.42 -5.74
CA VAL A 122 -5.36 -1.65 -7.16
C VAL A 122 -6.65 -1.58 -7.96
N ASP A 123 -6.90 -0.45 -8.63
CA ASP A 123 -8.13 -0.17 -9.39
C ASP A 123 -8.52 -1.29 -10.37
N GLN A 124 -7.53 -1.92 -11.01
CA GLN A 124 -7.74 -3.00 -11.97
C GLN A 124 -8.29 -4.27 -11.29
N VAL A 125 -7.78 -4.59 -10.10
CA VAL A 125 -8.30 -5.72 -9.30
C VAL A 125 -9.66 -5.37 -8.73
N ASP A 126 -9.87 -4.12 -8.31
CA ASP A 126 -11.17 -3.64 -7.83
C ASP A 126 -12.25 -3.74 -8.91
N ALA A 127 -11.90 -3.49 -10.17
CA ALA A 127 -12.80 -3.70 -11.30
C ALA A 127 -13.24 -5.17 -11.41
N VAL A 128 -12.29 -6.11 -11.30
CA VAL A 128 -12.59 -7.57 -11.31
C VAL A 128 -13.49 -7.95 -10.14
N VAL A 129 -13.21 -7.45 -8.94
CA VAL A 129 -14.03 -7.65 -7.74
C VAL A 129 -15.45 -7.13 -7.97
N ASN A 130 -15.60 -5.90 -8.49
CA ASN A 130 -16.90 -5.31 -8.76
C ASN A 130 -17.70 -6.08 -9.82
N GLU A 131 -17.04 -6.63 -10.84
CA GLU A 131 -17.70 -7.52 -11.81
C GLU A 131 -18.10 -8.85 -11.18
N ALA A 132 -17.26 -9.44 -10.32
CA ALA A 132 -17.61 -10.66 -9.59
C ALA A 132 -18.85 -10.46 -8.69
N PHE A 133 -18.97 -9.29 -8.04
CA PHE A 133 -20.18 -8.91 -7.29
C PHE A 133 -21.44 -8.91 -8.15
N LYS A 134 -21.36 -8.40 -9.38
CA LYS A 134 -22.49 -8.40 -10.33
C LYS A 134 -22.83 -9.82 -10.78
N MET A 135 -21.82 -10.63 -11.11
CA MET A 135 -22.01 -12.03 -11.53
C MET A 135 -22.66 -12.89 -10.45
N ALA A 136 -22.32 -12.65 -9.18
CA ALA A 136 -22.88 -13.35 -8.04
C ALA A 136 -24.26 -12.83 -7.59
N LYS A 137 -24.84 -11.85 -8.30
CA LYS A 137 -26.13 -11.20 -7.97
C LYS A 137 -26.20 -10.70 -6.51
N ALA A 138 -25.09 -10.20 -5.99
CA ALA A 138 -24.99 -9.78 -4.59
C ALA A 138 -25.95 -8.65 -4.19
N ASP A 139 -26.49 -7.91 -5.17
CA ASP A 139 -27.42 -6.79 -4.97
C ASP A 139 -28.88 -7.24 -4.71
N GLU A 140 -29.24 -8.52 -4.94
CA GLU A 140 -30.62 -9.03 -4.77
C GLU A 140 -30.86 -9.71 -3.40
N MET A 141 -29.85 -9.74 -2.53
CA MET A 141 -29.89 -10.54 -1.32
C MET A 141 -30.70 -9.86 -0.20
N LYS A 142 -31.83 -10.48 0.20
CA LYS A 142 -32.63 -10.06 1.36
C LYS A 142 -32.40 -11.04 2.52
N ALA A 143 -31.74 -10.54 3.56
CA ALA A 143 -31.42 -11.21 4.82
C ALA A 143 -30.53 -12.46 4.66
N VAL A 144 -29.25 -12.28 4.95
CA VAL A 144 -28.23 -13.32 4.80
C VAL A 144 -28.17 -14.18 6.05
N ASP A 145 -28.62 -15.43 5.98
CA ASP A 145 -28.23 -16.42 6.98
C ASP A 145 -26.76 -16.82 6.80
N GLU A 146 -26.16 -17.44 7.82
CA GLU A 146 -24.74 -17.77 7.80
C GLU A 146 -24.34 -18.68 6.62
N ALA A 147 -25.20 -19.61 6.22
CA ALA A 147 -24.90 -20.53 5.14
C ALA A 147 -24.93 -19.82 3.78
N GLU A 148 -25.91 -18.94 3.57
CA GLU A 148 -26.02 -18.12 2.36
C GLU A 148 -24.87 -17.11 2.25
N PHE A 149 -24.43 -16.51 3.36
CA PHE A 149 -23.26 -15.62 3.40
C PHE A 149 -22.02 -16.33 2.86
N LYS A 150 -21.71 -17.50 3.45
CA LYS A 150 -20.53 -18.29 3.11
C LYS A 150 -20.57 -18.76 1.68
N LYS A 151 -21.75 -19.19 1.22
CA LYS A 151 -21.98 -19.58 -0.17
C LYS A 151 -21.71 -18.41 -1.11
N LEU A 152 -22.30 -17.24 -0.86
CA LEU A 152 -22.13 -16.08 -1.73
C LEU A 152 -20.68 -15.59 -1.77
N LEU A 153 -20.00 -15.54 -0.62
CA LEU A 153 -18.60 -15.14 -0.57
C LEU A 153 -17.69 -16.12 -1.33
N THR A 154 -18.01 -17.42 -1.26
CA THR A 154 -17.34 -18.47 -2.04
C THR A 154 -17.60 -18.32 -3.54
N GLU A 155 -18.83 -17.98 -3.95
CA GLU A 155 -19.18 -17.71 -5.35
C GLU A 155 -18.45 -16.48 -5.90
N ILE A 156 -18.36 -15.40 -5.11
CA ILE A 156 -17.60 -14.19 -5.47
C ILE A 156 -16.12 -14.52 -5.65
N LEU A 157 -15.51 -15.26 -4.72
CA LEU A 157 -14.12 -15.74 -4.87
C LEU A 157 -13.94 -16.55 -6.15
N GLY A 158 -14.85 -17.49 -6.44
CA GLY A 158 -14.83 -18.27 -7.68
C GLY A 158 -14.90 -17.41 -8.93
N ALA A 159 -15.75 -16.38 -8.94
CA ALA A 159 -15.88 -15.44 -10.05
C ALA A 159 -14.62 -14.57 -10.23
N ILE A 160 -14.00 -14.09 -9.14
CA ILE A 160 -12.73 -13.36 -9.20
C ILE A 160 -11.63 -14.28 -9.77
N MET A 161 -11.55 -15.52 -9.27
CA MET A 161 -10.57 -16.51 -9.73
C MET A 161 -10.68 -16.72 -11.23
N LEU A 162 -11.89 -16.96 -11.76
CA LEU A 162 -12.09 -17.20 -13.20
C LEU A 162 -11.67 -16.01 -14.07
N GLN A 163 -11.94 -14.78 -13.61
CA GLN A 163 -11.55 -13.57 -14.33
C GLN A 163 -10.03 -13.37 -14.33
N LEU A 164 -9.37 -13.55 -13.18
CA LEU A 164 -7.90 -13.41 -13.07
C LEU A 164 -7.14 -14.53 -13.77
N ASP A 165 -7.69 -15.76 -13.78
CA ASP A 165 -7.09 -16.90 -14.50
C ASP A 165 -7.12 -16.67 -16.02
N GLY A 166 -8.17 -16.03 -16.54
CA GLY A 166 -8.28 -15.65 -17.95
C GLY A 166 -7.48 -14.40 -18.32
N ASN A 167 -7.30 -13.47 -17.39
CA ASN A 167 -6.56 -12.22 -17.60
C ASN A 167 -5.83 -11.77 -16.32
N PRO A 168 -4.60 -12.25 -16.08
CA PRO A 168 -3.81 -11.88 -14.91
C PRO A 168 -3.47 -10.38 -14.87
N ILE A 169 -3.38 -9.82 -13.67
CA ILE A 169 -3.06 -8.41 -13.45
C ILE A 169 -1.66 -8.28 -12.84
N GLY A 170 -0.74 -7.64 -13.56
CA GLY A 170 0.60 -7.30 -13.06
C GLY A 170 0.65 -5.87 -12.51
N VAL A 171 1.19 -5.70 -11.31
CA VAL A 171 1.41 -4.40 -10.65
C VAL A 171 2.87 -4.26 -10.27
N SER A 172 3.50 -3.17 -10.70
CA SER A 172 4.87 -2.83 -10.33
C SER A 172 4.86 -1.52 -9.55
N THR A 173 5.41 -1.55 -8.34
CA THR A 173 5.49 -0.38 -7.47
C THR A 173 6.92 -0.14 -7.02
N ASN A 174 7.32 1.12 -7.04
CA ASN A 174 8.62 1.57 -6.53
C ASN A 174 8.35 2.41 -5.29
N THR A 175 9.03 2.13 -4.19
CA THR A 175 8.87 2.87 -2.94
C THR A 175 10.23 3.22 -2.37
N VAL A 176 10.39 4.43 -1.85
CA VAL A 176 11.60 4.79 -1.12
C VAL A 176 11.60 4.08 0.24
N VAL A 177 12.69 3.41 0.56
CA VAL A 177 12.86 2.78 1.87
C VAL A 177 13.29 3.88 2.84
N HIS A 178 12.35 4.27 3.69
CA HIS A 178 12.61 5.14 4.82
C HIS A 178 13.17 4.29 5.96
N GLU A 179 14.40 4.57 6.39
CA GLU A 179 14.94 3.93 7.59
C GLU A 179 14.01 4.30 8.77
N PRO A 180 13.57 3.33 9.59
CA PRO A 180 12.76 3.67 10.75
C PRO A 180 13.57 4.65 11.59
N MET A 181 13.01 5.85 11.79
CA MET A 181 13.61 6.88 12.62
C MET A 181 14.09 6.21 13.90
N SER A 182 15.40 6.02 14.04
CA SER A 182 15.99 5.53 15.26
C SER A 182 15.62 6.55 16.32
N THR A 183 14.62 6.22 17.14
CA THR A 183 14.38 6.95 18.37
C THR A 183 15.71 6.94 19.09
N SER A 184 16.23 8.14 19.37
CA SER A 184 17.59 8.33 19.87
C SER A 184 17.87 7.31 20.98
N SER A 185 18.82 6.42 20.75
CA SER A 185 19.38 5.57 21.79
C SER A 185 20.19 6.46 22.73
N ALA A 186 19.48 7.19 23.60
CA ALA A 186 20.05 7.93 24.72
C ALA A 186 20.16 7.05 25.97
N LEU A 187 20.37 5.75 25.78
CA LEU A 187 20.69 4.80 26.84
C LEU A 187 22.10 4.33 26.55
N LEU A 188 23.08 5.01 27.14
CA LEU A 188 24.41 4.54 27.55
C LEU A 188 25.34 5.78 27.67
N SER A 189 25.08 6.61 28.68
CA SER A 189 26.12 7.49 29.24
C SER A 189 26.36 7.06 30.69
N PRO A 190 27.57 6.57 31.04
CA PRO A 190 27.89 6.19 32.41
C PRO A 190 28.05 7.46 33.25
N THR A 191 27.32 7.54 34.37
CA THR A 191 27.39 8.67 35.30
C THR A 191 28.74 8.66 36.04
N PRO A 192 29.49 9.77 36.10
CA PRO A 192 30.66 9.85 36.96
C PRO A 192 30.24 10.06 38.43
N LEU A 193 30.72 9.19 39.32
CA LEU A 193 30.60 9.35 40.78
C LEU A 193 31.47 10.53 41.25
N SER A 194 30.84 11.58 41.75
CA SER A 194 31.52 12.69 42.44
C SER A 194 31.84 12.30 43.89
N PRO A 195 33.01 12.67 44.44
CA PRO A 195 33.37 12.36 45.82
C PRO A 195 32.68 13.32 46.80
N MET A 196 32.02 12.77 47.82
CA MET A 196 31.48 13.53 48.96
C MET A 196 32.63 14.05 49.82
N VAL A 197 32.79 15.37 49.89
CA VAL A 197 33.59 16.05 50.91
C VAL A 197 32.66 16.30 52.10
N SER A 198 32.89 15.62 53.21
CA SER A 198 32.27 15.93 54.49
C SER A 198 33.11 16.97 55.22
N SER A 199 32.53 18.14 55.51
CA SER A 199 33.03 19.05 56.53
C SER A 199 32.23 18.87 57.83
N PRO A 200 32.87 18.84 59.00
CA PRO A 200 32.21 18.72 60.29
C PRO A 200 31.87 20.12 60.84
N SER A 201 30.86 20.22 61.69
CA SER A 201 30.76 21.33 62.64
C SER A 201 30.12 20.84 63.93
N GLU A 202 30.76 21.33 65.01
CA GLU A 202 30.51 21.24 66.46
C GLU A 202 29.08 21.06 66.96
#